data_AF-A0A8C1SD32-F1
#
_entry.id   AF-A0A8C1SD32-F1
#
_cell.length_a   1.000
_cell.length_b   1.000
_cell.length_c   1.000
_cell.angle_alpha   90.00
_cell.angle_beta   90.00
_cell.angle_gamma   90.00
#
_symmetry.space_group_name_H-M   'P 1'
#
loop_
_entity.id
_entity.type
_entity.pdbx_description
1 polymer ?
#
loop_
_entity_poly.entity_id
_entity_poly.type
_entity_poly.pdbx_seq_one_letter_code
_entity_poly.pdbx_strand_id
1 'polypeptide(L)'
;MTRMATSLWKRPLVHGLVLAVIFIQTSEAFSRAALPFGLVRRELSCEGYPIDLRCPGSDVIMIETANYGRTDDKICDADPFQMENINCYLPDAYKIVSQRCNNRTQCVVITGSDVFPDPCPGTYKYLEVQYECVPYSK
;
A
#
# COMPACT_ATOMS: atom_id res chain seq x y z
N MET A 1 28.75 45.23 -60.01
CA MET A 1 27.36 44.90 -59.65
C MET A 1 26.97 43.63 -60.39
N THR A 2 26.87 42.48 -59.69
CA THR A 2 25.86 41.39 -59.80
C THR A 2 26.41 40.08 -59.21
N ARG A 3 25.46 39.26 -58.75
CA ARG A 3 25.53 38.20 -57.72
C ARG A 3 26.15 36.88 -58.20
N MET A 4 26.70 36.09 -57.28
CA MET A 4 26.16 34.79 -56.86
C MET A 4 26.94 34.25 -55.65
N ALA A 5 26.31 34.25 -54.48
CA ALA A 5 26.80 33.59 -53.27
C ALA A 5 26.21 32.17 -53.23
N THR A 6 27.05 31.15 -53.34
CA THR A 6 26.64 29.77 -53.10
C THR A 6 26.57 29.50 -51.61
N SER A 7 25.36 29.18 -51.17
CA SER A 7 24.99 28.57 -49.90
C SER A 7 26.00 27.52 -49.44
N LEU A 8 26.75 27.81 -48.36
CA LEU A 8 27.32 26.78 -47.50
C LEU A 8 26.64 26.88 -46.14
N TRP A 9 25.77 25.90 -45.89
CA TRP A 9 24.93 25.75 -44.72
C TRP A 9 25.80 25.81 -43.44
N LYS A 10 25.64 26.88 -42.65
CA LYS A 10 26.07 26.88 -41.24
C LYS A 10 25.16 25.92 -40.46
N ARG A 11 25.77 25.23 -39.50
CA ARG A 11 25.24 24.86 -38.17
C ARG A 11 25.06 23.34 -37.93
N PRO A 12 25.28 22.89 -36.67
CA PRO A 12 26.58 22.86 -35.98
C PRO A 12 26.67 21.54 -35.17
N LEU A 13 27.61 21.48 -34.24
CA LEU A 13 27.76 20.57 -33.08
C LEU A 13 26.50 20.24 -32.23
N VAL A 14 25.27 20.41 -32.71
CA VAL A 14 24.04 20.25 -31.93
C VAL A 14 23.55 18.80 -31.91
N HIS A 15 23.85 17.99 -32.93
CA HIS A 15 23.41 16.59 -32.96
C HIS A 15 24.10 15.70 -31.90
N GLY A 16 25.35 16.00 -31.55
CA GLY A 16 26.08 15.27 -30.50
C GLY A 16 25.58 15.58 -29.09
N LEU A 17 25.07 16.79 -28.86
CA LEU A 17 24.50 17.20 -27.57
C LEU A 17 23.13 16.57 -27.32
N VAL A 18 22.29 16.39 -28.36
CA VAL A 18 20.95 15.78 -28.20
C VAL A 18 21.02 14.28 -27.85
N LEU A 19 21.97 13.54 -28.43
CA LEU A 19 22.16 12.11 -28.12
C LEU A 19 22.66 11.88 -26.68
N ALA A 20 23.44 12.81 -26.12
CA ALA A 20 23.87 12.72 -24.72
C ALA A 20 22.71 12.95 -23.73
N VAL A 21 21.73 13.80 -24.08
CA VAL A 21 20.57 14.07 -23.19
C VAL A 21 19.61 12.87 -23.13
N ILE A 22 19.46 12.11 -24.21
CA ILE A 22 18.62 10.89 -24.24
C ILE A 22 19.21 9.80 -23.32
N PHE A 23 20.54 9.72 -23.19
CA PHE A 23 21.21 8.82 -22.24
C PHE A 23 21.14 9.28 -20.77
N ILE A 24 20.93 10.58 -20.51
CA ILE A 24 20.76 11.09 -19.13
C ILE A 24 19.35 10.81 -18.60
N GLN A 25 18.34 10.65 -19.47
CA GLN A 25 16.95 10.41 -19.03
C GLN A 25 16.61 8.95 -18.69
N THR A 26 17.50 7.98 -18.91
CA THR A 26 17.25 6.58 -18.54
C THR A 26 17.72 6.22 -17.13
N SER A 27 18.36 7.15 -16.41
CA SER A 27 18.80 6.93 -15.03
C SER A 27 17.77 7.29 -13.97
N GLU A 28 16.53 7.63 -14.33
CA GLU A 28 15.42 7.56 -13.36
C GLU A 28 15.02 6.10 -13.15
N ALA A 29 15.97 5.30 -12.69
CA ALA A 29 15.66 4.18 -11.85
C ALA A 29 14.94 4.79 -10.64
N PHE A 30 13.61 4.74 -10.67
CA PHE A 30 12.74 4.94 -9.53
C PHE A 30 13.34 4.12 -8.39
N SER A 31 14.12 4.77 -7.53
CA SER A 31 14.59 4.19 -6.29
C SER A 31 13.33 3.91 -5.51
N ARG A 32 12.85 2.66 -5.58
CA ARG A 32 11.90 2.11 -4.63
C ARG A 32 12.59 2.26 -3.28
N ALA A 33 12.34 3.36 -2.58
CA ALA A 33 12.82 3.56 -1.24
C ALA A 33 12.36 2.33 -0.45
N ALA A 34 13.32 1.47 -0.10
CA ALA A 34 13.08 0.37 0.81
C ALA A 34 12.65 1.04 2.12
N LEU A 35 11.36 0.98 2.43
CA LEU A 35 10.84 1.47 3.71
C LEU A 35 11.61 0.72 4.80
N PRO A 36 12.10 1.41 5.84
CA PRO A 36 12.95 0.79 6.84
C PRO A 36 12.20 -0.34 7.56
N PHE A 37 12.95 -1.40 7.88
CA PHE A 37 12.54 -2.44 8.84
C PHE A 37 12.10 -1.76 10.15
N GLY A 38 10.97 -2.16 10.71
CA GLY A 38 10.35 -1.51 11.87
C GLY A 38 9.41 -0.34 11.55
N LEU A 39 9.09 -0.08 10.27
CA LEU A 39 7.93 0.73 9.93
C LEU A 39 6.65 -0.12 10.06
N VAL A 40 5.88 0.15 11.11
CA VAL A 40 4.52 -0.36 11.26
C VAL A 40 3.67 0.17 10.11
N ARG A 41 3.20 -0.74 9.27
CA ARG A 41 2.22 -0.46 8.21
C ARG A 41 0.82 -0.64 8.77
N ARG A 42 -0.09 0.24 8.39
CA ARG A 42 -1.51 0.20 8.78
C ARG A 42 -2.34 0.01 7.52
N GLU A 43 -3.11 -1.08 7.51
CA GLU A 43 -4.06 -1.38 6.44
C GLU A 43 -5.48 -1.43 7.01
N LEU A 44 -6.46 -1.04 6.19
CA LEU A 44 -7.85 -0.96 6.61
C LEU A 44 -8.79 -1.44 5.50
N SER A 45 -9.81 -2.21 5.87
CA SER A 45 -10.85 -2.65 4.93
C SER A 45 -12.21 -2.68 5.60
N CYS A 46 -13.25 -2.23 4.90
CA CYS A 46 -14.62 -2.21 5.39
C CYS A 46 -15.24 -3.62 5.36
N GLU A 47 -16.28 -3.84 6.15
CA GLU A 47 -17.08 -5.07 6.12
C GLU A 47 -17.59 -5.37 4.69
N GLY A 48 -17.40 -6.61 4.24
CA GLY A 48 -17.67 -7.08 2.88
C GLY A 48 -16.49 -6.96 1.91
N TYR A 49 -15.45 -6.19 2.23
CA TYR A 49 -14.30 -6.00 1.36
C TYR A 49 -13.08 -6.82 1.83
N PRO A 50 -12.28 -7.36 0.89
CA PRO A 50 -11.03 -8.02 1.24
C PRO A 50 -9.97 -7.00 1.68
N ILE A 51 -9.07 -7.42 2.56
CA ILE A 51 -7.84 -6.71 2.90
C ILE A 51 -6.65 -7.43 2.27
N ASP A 52 -5.72 -6.70 1.64
CA ASP A 52 -4.50 -7.26 1.01
C ASP A 52 -3.25 -6.72 1.74
N LEU A 53 -2.58 -7.60 2.48
CA LEU A 53 -1.33 -7.28 3.18
C LEU A 53 -0.14 -7.76 2.34
N ARG A 54 0.84 -6.89 2.11
CA ARG A 54 1.99 -7.18 1.23
C ARG A 54 3.30 -6.64 1.79
N CYS A 55 4.30 -7.51 1.83
CA CYS A 55 5.68 -7.15 2.14
C CYS A 55 6.57 -7.14 0.89
N PRO A 56 7.54 -6.21 0.81
CA PRO A 56 8.47 -6.13 -0.31
C PRO A 56 9.51 -7.26 -0.26
N GLY A 57 9.98 -7.69 -1.45
CA GLY A 57 11.09 -8.65 -1.56
C GLY A 57 10.77 -10.02 -0.96
N SER A 58 11.62 -10.47 -0.03
CA SER A 58 11.50 -11.75 0.69
C SER A 58 11.06 -11.60 2.14
N ASP A 59 10.66 -10.39 2.54
CA ASP A 59 10.20 -10.13 3.90
C ASP A 59 8.83 -10.76 4.13
N VAL A 60 8.59 -11.17 5.37
CA VAL A 60 7.32 -11.78 5.78
C VAL A 60 6.53 -10.83 6.66
N ILE A 61 5.21 -10.97 6.57
CA ILE A 61 4.27 -10.24 7.40
C ILE A 61 4.39 -10.74 8.84
N MET A 62 4.47 -9.79 9.77
CA MET A 62 4.34 -9.98 11.20
C MET A 62 3.24 -9.06 11.71
N ILE A 63 2.11 -9.62 12.15
CA ILE A 63 0.99 -8.83 12.68
C ILE A 63 1.34 -8.31 14.08
N GLU A 64 1.26 -6.99 14.26
CA GLU A 64 1.42 -6.30 15.54
C GLU A 64 0.09 -6.18 16.28
N THR A 65 -0.92 -5.65 15.60
CA THR A 65 -2.28 -5.53 16.14
C THR A 65 -3.32 -5.75 15.04
N ALA A 66 -4.49 -6.26 15.41
CA ALA A 66 -5.65 -6.24 14.53
C ALA A 66 -6.92 -6.07 15.34
N ASN A 67 -7.84 -5.25 14.84
CA ASN A 67 -9.15 -5.05 15.43
C ASN A 67 -10.23 -5.16 14.35
N TYR A 68 -11.22 -6.00 14.59
CA TYR A 68 -12.44 -6.04 13.78
C TYR A 68 -13.58 -5.41 14.58
N GLY A 69 -14.14 -4.31 14.10
CA GLY A 69 -15.13 -3.53 14.83
C GLY A 69 -15.24 -2.11 14.31
N ARG A 70 -15.50 -1.14 15.19
CA ARG A 70 -15.55 0.29 14.87
C ARG A 70 -15.01 1.09 16.05
N THR A 71 -14.02 1.92 15.77
CA THR A 71 -13.29 2.77 16.72
C THR A 71 -13.32 4.25 16.35
N ASP A 72 -13.81 4.57 15.15
CA ASP A 72 -13.81 5.89 14.54
C ASP A 72 -15.14 6.11 13.79
N ASP A 73 -15.64 7.36 13.85
CA ASP A 73 -16.91 7.80 13.28
C ASP A 73 -16.79 8.29 11.82
N LYS A 74 -15.60 8.23 11.21
CA LYS A 74 -15.33 8.70 9.83
C LYS A 74 -14.85 7.60 8.90
N ILE A 75 -14.44 6.46 9.45
CA ILE A 75 -13.95 5.33 8.68
C ILE A 75 -15.14 4.52 8.15
N CYS A 76 -15.10 4.12 6.88
CA CYS A 76 -16.16 3.33 6.24
C CYS A 76 -17.54 3.96 6.42
N ASP A 77 -17.78 5.04 5.67
CA ASP A 77 -19.02 5.84 5.71
C ASP A 77 -20.24 4.99 5.33
N ALA A 78 -21.32 5.15 6.09
CA ALA A 78 -22.54 4.37 6.03
C ALA A 78 -23.71 5.13 6.69
N ASP A 79 -24.83 4.46 6.96
CA ASP A 79 -25.95 5.08 7.66
C ASP A 79 -25.55 5.55 9.07
N PRO A 80 -25.97 6.76 9.51
CA PRO A 80 -25.58 7.33 10.81
C PRO A 80 -25.85 6.40 12.01
N PHE A 81 -26.95 5.64 11.97
CA PHE A 81 -27.31 4.67 13.00
C PHE A 81 -26.28 3.54 13.14
N GLN A 82 -25.59 3.18 12.05
CA GLN A 82 -24.59 2.12 12.04
C GLN A 82 -23.19 2.63 12.44
N MET A 83 -23.00 3.94 12.55
CA MET A 83 -21.74 4.60 12.87
C MET A 83 -21.70 5.19 14.28
N GLU A 84 -22.83 5.24 14.98
CA GLU A 84 -22.96 5.79 16.35
C GLU A 84 -22.07 5.04 17.36
N ASN A 85 -21.88 3.74 17.19
CA ASN A 85 -21.07 2.94 18.10
C ASN A 85 -19.60 2.88 17.67
N ILE A 86 -18.76 3.72 18.30
CA ILE A 86 -17.30 3.73 18.14
C ILE A 86 -16.55 2.94 19.22
N ASN A 87 -17.25 2.21 20.09
CA ASN A 87 -16.63 1.43 21.16
C ASN A 87 -16.75 -0.07 20.87
N CYS A 88 -16.50 -0.47 19.63
CA CYS A 88 -16.63 -1.85 19.20
C CYS A 88 -15.26 -2.46 18.88
N TYR A 89 -14.87 -3.44 19.70
CA TYR A 89 -13.57 -4.09 19.63
C TYR A 89 -13.71 -5.60 19.65
N LEU A 90 -12.92 -6.27 18.80
CA LEU A 90 -12.77 -7.72 18.82
C LEU A 90 -11.28 -8.08 18.96
N PRO A 91 -10.78 -8.32 20.18
CA PRO A 91 -9.36 -8.64 20.38
C PRO A 91 -8.94 -9.98 19.75
N ASP A 92 -9.89 -10.90 19.55
CA ASP A 92 -9.61 -12.19 18.89
C ASP A 92 -9.35 -12.04 17.38
N ALA A 93 -9.63 -10.88 16.79
CA ALA A 93 -9.27 -10.59 15.40
C ALA A 93 -7.76 -10.71 15.17
N TYR A 94 -6.94 -10.29 16.14
CA TYR A 94 -5.49 -10.46 16.12
C TYR A 94 -5.09 -11.91 15.82
N LYS A 95 -5.60 -12.87 16.60
CA LYS A 95 -5.24 -14.29 16.44
C LYS A 95 -5.62 -14.81 15.06
N ILE A 96 -6.80 -14.44 14.56
CA ILE A 96 -7.29 -14.90 13.25
C ILE A 96 -6.41 -14.37 12.12
N VAL A 97 -6.06 -13.08 12.14
CA VAL A 97 -5.22 -12.47 11.10
C VAL A 97 -3.78 -12.99 11.21
N SER A 98 -3.21 -13.08 12.41
CA SER A 98 -1.87 -13.63 12.63
C SER A 98 -1.75 -15.06 12.12
N GLN A 99 -2.72 -15.94 12.40
CA GLN A 99 -2.70 -17.32 11.91
C GLN A 99 -2.76 -17.41 10.38
N ARG A 100 -3.48 -16.49 9.73
CA ARG A 100 -3.63 -16.50 8.27
C ARG A 100 -2.45 -15.86 7.55
N CYS A 101 -1.88 -14.79 8.12
CA CYS A 101 -0.95 -13.91 7.41
C CYS A 101 0.50 -14.00 7.88
N ASN A 102 0.79 -14.40 9.13
CA ASN A 102 2.18 -14.47 9.59
C ASN A 102 2.99 -15.44 8.72
N ASN A 103 4.27 -15.12 8.52
CA ASN A 103 5.22 -15.90 7.70
C ASN A 103 4.84 -15.99 6.21
N ARG A 104 4.01 -15.08 5.71
CA ARG A 104 3.71 -14.94 4.28
C ARG A 104 4.19 -13.60 3.77
N THR A 105 4.58 -13.53 2.50
CA THR A 105 4.92 -12.29 1.81
C THR A 105 3.68 -11.50 1.38
N GLN A 106 2.58 -12.21 1.09
CA GLN A 106 1.27 -11.66 0.75
C GLN A 106 0.16 -12.45 1.45
N CYS A 107 -0.85 -11.75 1.96
CA CYS A 107 -2.02 -12.34 2.60
C CYS A 107 -3.29 -11.56 2.24
N VAL A 108 -4.34 -12.27 1.82
CA VAL A 108 -5.66 -11.68 1.58
C VAL A 108 -6.66 -12.30 2.54
N VAL A 109 -7.40 -11.46 3.27
CA VAL A 109 -8.45 -11.88 4.21
C VAL A 109 -9.74 -11.16 3.86
N ILE A 110 -10.85 -11.89 3.81
CA ILE A 110 -12.18 -11.29 3.61
C ILE A 110 -12.66 -10.72 4.95
N THR A 111 -13.01 -9.44 4.97
CA THR A 111 -13.55 -8.77 6.16
C THR A 111 -15.04 -9.07 6.25
N GLY A 112 -15.44 -10.01 7.12
CA GLY A 112 -16.85 -10.34 7.27
C GLY A 112 -17.11 -11.42 8.30
N SER A 113 -18.40 -11.69 8.50
CA SER A 113 -18.95 -12.60 9.51
C SER A 113 -18.53 -14.06 9.30
N ASP A 114 -18.14 -14.43 8.07
CA ASP A 114 -17.64 -15.78 7.74
C ASP A 114 -16.28 -16.08 8.37
N VAL A 115 -15.51 -15.03 8.66
CA VAL A 115 -14.14 -15.12 9.17
C VAL A 115 -14.06 -14.68 10.63
N PHE A 116 -14.76 -13.61 10.97
CA PHE A 116 -14.72 -13.00 12.28
C PHE A 116 -16.10 -13.11 12.94
N PRO A 117 -16.18 -13.48 14.23
CA PRO A 117 -17.43 -13.37 14.98
C PRO A 117 -17.87 -11.89 15.05
N ASP A 118 -19.17 -11.65 15.17
CA ASP A 118 -19.70 -10.28 15.24
C ASP A 118 -19.66 -9.71 16.66
N PRO A 119 -18.82 -8.70 16.95
CA PRO A 119 -18.73 -8.05 18.27
C PRO A 119 -19.84 -7.03 18.55
N CYS A 120 -20.46 -6.46 17.50
CA CYS A 120 -21.46 -5.39 17.64
C CYS A 120 -22.48 -5.45 16.48
N PRO A 121 -23.55 -6.26 16.65
CA PRO A 121 -24.61 -6.36 15.65
C PRO A 121 -25.29 -5.01 15.40
N GLY A 122 -25.52 -4.69 14.12
CA GLY A 122 -26.16 -3.42 13.71
C GLY A 122 -25.19 -2.26 13.51
N THR A 123 -23.92 -2.40 13.90
CA THR A 123 -22.85 -1.43 13.58
C THR A 123 -22.13 -1.88 12.31
N TYR A 124 -21.85 -0.93 11.41
CA TYR A 124 -21.10 -1.21 10.19
C TYR A 124 -19.61 -1.26 10.53
N LYS A 125 -18.96 -2.42 10.40
CA LYS A 125 -17.61 -2.64 10.95
C LYS A 125 -16.52 -2.45 9.89
N TYR A 126 -15.29 -2.40 10.36
CA TYR A 126 -14.09 -2.48 9.54
C TYR A 126 -13.02 -3.31 10.26
N LEU A 127 -12.12 -3.88 9.46
CA LEU A 127 -10.92 -4.54 9.94
C LEU A 127 -9.76 -3.54 9.79
N GLU A 128 -9.12 -3.27 10.91
CA GLU A 128 -7.89 -2.48 10.99
C GLU A 128 -6.75 -3.41 11.39
N VAL A 129 -5.68 -3.44 10.59
CA VAL A 129 -4.51 -4.29 10.83
C VAL A 129 -3.25 -3.43 10.83
N GLN A 130 -2.45 -3.57 11.87
CA GLN A 130 -1.10 -3.03 11.93
C GLN A 130 -0.10 -4.18 11.84
N TYR A 131 0.84 -4.10 10.90
CA TYR A 131 1.81 -5.16 10.64
C TYR A 131 3.15 -4.59 10.25
N GLU A 132 4.19 -5.39 10.46
CA GLU A 132 5.54 -5.11 10.03
C GLU A 132 5.99 -6.12 8.97
N CYS A 133 6.99 -5.72 8.20
CA CYS A 133 7.69 -6.59 7.28
C CYS A 133 9.06 -6.88 7.86
N VAL A 134 9.27 -8.14 8.26
CA VAL A 134 10.52 -8.59 8.86
C VAL A 134 11.24 -9.58 7.93
N PRO A 135 12.57 -9.61 7.94
CA PRO A 135 13.31 -10.62 7.20
C PRO A 135 12.90 -12.01 7.68
N TYR A 136 12.67 -12.93 6.74
CA TYR A 136 12.38 -14.31 7.09
C TYR A 136 13.62 -14.97 7.72
N SER A 137 13.57 -15.23 9.04
CA SER A 137 14.56 -16.05 9.74
C SER A 137 14.03 -17.47 9.86
N LYS A 138 14.80 -18.43 9.33
CA LYS A 138 14.56 -19.87 9.54
C LYS A 138 15.22 -20.34 10.83
#